data_AF-A0A2K6SPU0-F1
#
_entry.id   AF-A0A2K6SPU0-F1
#
_cell.length_a   1.000
_cell.length_b   1.000
_cell.length_c   1.000
_cell.angle_alpha   90.00
_cell.angle_beta   90.00
_cell.angle_gamma   90.00
#
_symmetry.space_group_name_H-M   'P 1'
#
loop_
_entity.id
_entity.type
_entity.pdbx_description
1 polymer ?
#
loop_
_entity_poly.entity_id
_entity_poly.type
_entity_poly.pdbx_seq_one_letter_code
_entity_poly.pdbx_strand_id
1 'polypeptide(L)'
;MPWQSVPLEESLPTCQRGDTFTVSEVKMLEKQTSPPDYLTEAELIMLMERHGIGTDASIPVHINICQHNYVTVESGRRLKPTNLGIVLVDGYYKIDAELVLPTIRSAVEKQLNLIAQGKADYRQVLGHTLDVFKRKFHYFVDSIAGMDELMEVSFSPLAATGKPLSRCGKCHRFMKYIQAKPSHLHCSHCDETYTLPQNGTIKLYKELRCPLDDFELVLWSSGSRGKSYPLCPYCYNHPPFRDMKKGMGCNECTHPSCQHSLSMLGIGQCVECESGVLVLDPTSGPKWKVACNKCNVVAHCFENAHRVRVSADTCSVCEAALLDVDFNKAKSPLPGDETQHMGCVFCDPIFQELVELKHAPSCHPMHRGGPGRRQGRGRGRARRPPGKPNPRRPKDKMSALAAYFV
;
A
#
# COMPACT_ATOMS: atom_id res chain seq x y z
N MET A 1 -7.36 -28.32 14.64
CA MET A 1 -7.11 -28.59 16.08
C MET A 1 -6.41 -29.93 16.23
N PRO A 2 -5.44 -30.14 17.14
CA PRO A 2 -4.67 -31.39 17.22
C PRO A 2 -5.49 -32.63 17.60
N TRP A 3 -6.71 -32.48 18.15
CA TRP A 3 -7.63 -33.61 18.36
C TRP A 3 -8.40 -34.01 17.09
N GLN A 4 -8.38 -33.19 16.04
CA GLN A 4 -8.93 -33.55 14.72
C GLN A 4 -7.93 -34.32 13.85
N SER A 5 -6.65 -34.38 14.26
CA SER A 5 -5.60 -35.12 13.56
C SER A 5 -5.40 -36.54 14.09
N VAL A 6 -6.21 -37.00 15.05
CA VAL A 6 -6.24 -38.41 15.43
C VAL A 6 -6.91 -39.17 14.29
N PRO A 7 -6.19 -40.05 13.57
CA PRO A 7 -6.79 -40.86 12.51
C PRO A 7 -7.95 -41.69 13.08
N LEU A 8 -9.02 -41.87 12.32
CA LEU A 8 -10.16 -42.72 12.72
C LEU A 8 -9.76 -44.18 13.05
N GLU A 9 -8.58 -44.60 12.58
CA GLU A 9 -7.99 -45.92 12.80
C GLU A 9 -7.27 -46.05 14.15
N GLU A 10 -6.95 -44.94 14.83
CA GLU A 10 -6.42 -44.99 16.21
C GLU A 10 -7.57 -45.04 17.21
N SER A 11 -7.70 -46.19 17.88
CA SER A 11 -8.66 -46.35 18.97
C SER A 11 -8.28 -45.45 20.14
N LEU A 12 -9.00 -44.35 20.32
CA LEU A 12 -8.94 -43.60 21.56
C LEU A 12 -9.40 -44.51 22.71
N PRO A 13 -8.75 -44.44 23.88
CA PRO A 13 -9.19 -45.20 25.04
C PRO A 13 -10.63 -44.82 25.41
N THR A 14 -11.41 -45.81 25.82
CA THR A 14 -12.81 -45.61 26.22
C THR A 14 -12.83 -44.74 27.46
N CYS A 15 -13.45 -43.56 27.37
CA CYS A 15 -13.62 -42.62 28.48
C CYS A 15 -15.09 -42.19 28.62
N GLN A 16 -15.52 -41.97 29.85
CA GLN A 16 -16.85 -41.48 30.17
C GLN A 16 -16.78 -40.10 30.84
N ARG A 17 -17.88 -39.36 30.75
CA ARG A 17 -17.99 -38.03 31.35
C ARG A 17 -17.91 -38.17 32.89
N GLY A 18 -16.84 -37.64 33.48
CA GLY A 18 -16.57 -37.72 34.91
C GLY A 18 -15.27 -38.46 35.25
N ASP A 19 -14.68 -39.16 34.28
CA ASP A 19 -13.40 -39.84 34.46
C ASP A 19 -12.29 -38.84 34.77
N THR A 20 -11.45 -39.17 35.76
CA THR A 20 -10.33 -38.34 36.20
C THR A 20 -9.04 -38.95 35.69
N PHE A 21 -8.29 -38.21 34.87
CA PHE A 21 -7.01 -38.68 34.30
C PHE A 21 -5.84 -37.92 34.94
N THR A 22 -4.79 -38.65 35.30
CA THR A 22 -3.54 -38.06 35.75
C THR A 22 -2.76 -37.52 34.56
N VAL A 23 -2.42 -36.23 34.60
CA VAL A 23 -1.61 -35.60 33.54
C VAL A 23 -0.19 -36.16 33.60
N SER A 24 0.19 -36.96 32.61
CA SER A 24 1.51 -37.59 32.56
C SER A 24 2.61 -36.58 32.23
N GLU A 25 2.35 -35.65 31.31
CA GLU A 25 3.35 -34.71 30.83
C GLU A 25 2.66 -33.45 30.28
N VAL A 26 3.22 -32.28 30.58
CA VAL A 26 2.79 -31.00 30.00
C VAL A 26 3.97 -30.43 29.24
N LYS A 27 3.83 -30.31 27.91
CA LYS A 27 4.83 -29.70 27.03
C LYS A 27 4.34 -28.35 26.52
N MET A 28 5.12 -27.31 26.76
CA MET A 28 4.97 -26.03 26.07
C MET A 28 5.79 -26.09 24.78
N LEU A 29 5.11 -26.13 23.64
CA LEU A 29 5.76 -26.17 22.33
C LEU A 29 5.66 -24.79 21.69
N GLU A 30 6.80 -24.16 21.47
CA GLU A 30 6.88 -23.01 20.60
C GLU A 30 6.68 -23.46 19.15
N LYS A 31 5.71 -22.85 18.45
CA LYS A 31 5.41 -23.11 17.05
C LYS A 31 5.22 -21.79 16.33
N GLN A 32 5.55 -21.78 15.05
CA GLN A 32 5.29 -20.66 14.15
C GLN A 32 4.21 -21.06 13.14
N THR A 33 3.40 -20.09 12.72
CA THR A 33 2.49 -20.27 11.60
C THR A 33 3.30 -20.34 10.32
N SER A 34 3.09 -21.38 9.52
CA SER A 34 3.61 -21.46 8.16
C SER A 34 2.56 -20.98 7.15
N PRO A 35 2.98 -20.36 6.04
CA PRO A 35 2.06 -20.11 4.93
C PRO A 35 1.53 -21.44 4.36
N PRO A 36 0.36 -21.42 3.70
CA PRO A 36 -0.09 -22.55 2.90
C PRO A 36 0.95 -22.91 1.83
N ASP A 37 1.08 -24.20 1.55
CA ASP A 37 1.93 -24.69 0.46
C ASP A 37 1.26 -24.44 -0.90
N TYR A 38 2.04 -24.51 -1.98
CA TYR A 38 1.50 -24.40 -3.34
C TYR A 38 0.56 -25.56 -3.68
N LEU A 39 -0.44 -25.29 -4.51
CA LEU A 39 -1.43 -26.28 -4.89
C LEU A 39 -0.82 -27.34 -5.80
N THR A 40 -1.17 -28.60 -5.57
CA THR A 40 -1.05 -29.66 -6.56
C THR A 40 -2.15 -29.51 -7.62
N GLU A 41 -1.99 -30.20 -8.75
CA GLU A 41 -3.01 -30.24 -9.80
C GLU A 41 -4.36 -30.76 -9.27
N ALA A 42 -4.35 -31.81 -8.44
CA ALA A 42 -5.56 -32.37 -7.85
C ALA A 42 -6.25 -31.39 -6.89
N GLU A 43 -5.49 -30.65 -6.07
CA GLU A 43 -6.04 -29.62 -5.19
C GLU A 43 -6.63 -28.45 -6.00
N LEU A 44 -5.99 -28.07 -7.11
CA LEU A 44 -6.53 -27.06 -8.01
C LEU A 44 -7.84 -27.51 -8.66
N ILE A 45 -7.93 -28.75 -9.14
CA ILE A 45 -9.16 -29.34 -9.70
C ILE A 45 -10.28 -29.28 -8.66
N MET A 46 -10.00 -29.74 -7.43
CA MET A 46 -10.99 -29.73 -6.34
C MET A 46 -11.49 -28.31 -6.04
N LEU A 47 -10.61 -27.30 -6.10
CA LEU A 47 -11.00 -25.90 -5.93
C LEU A 47 -11.83 -25.39 -7.10
N MET A 48 -11.47 -25.74 -8.33
CA MET A 48 -12.26 -25.39 -9.52
C MET A 48 -13.68 -25.96 -9.44
N GLU A 49 -13.83 -27.24 -9.09
CA GLU A 49 -15.13 -27.88 -8.88
C GLU A 49 -15.92 -27.20 -7.77
N ARG A 50 -15.29 -26.95 -6.61
CA ARG A 50 -15.92 -26.25 -5.47
C ARG A 50 -16.44 -24.87 -5.86
N HIS A 51 -15.71 -24.16 -6.71
CA HIS A 51 -16.08 -22.83 -7.19
C HIS A 51 -16.98 -22.87 -8.45
N GLY A 52 -17.29 -24.04 -8.99
CA GLY A 52 -18.10 -24.21 -10.19
C GLY A 52 -17.42 -23.66 -11.45
N ILE A 53 -16.11 -23.85 -11.57
CA ILE A 53 -15.31 -23.46 -12.74
C ILE A 53 -15.01 -24.68 -13.59
N GLY A 54 -15.52 -24.67 -14.82
CA GLY A 54 -15.30 -25.74 -15.78
C GLY A 54 -16.16 -26.98 -15.52
N THR A 55 -16.02 -27.95 -16.41
CA THR A 55 -16.65 -29.28 -16.36
C THR A 55 -15.58 -30.35 -16.53
N ASP A 56 -15.92 -31.63 -16.35
CA ASP A 56 -15.03 -32.77 -16.58
C ASP A 56 -14.30 -32.69 -17.94
N ALA A 57 -14.95 -32.10 -18.96
CA ALA A 57 -14.38 -31.92 -20.29
C ALA A 57 -13.44 -30.70 -20.41
N SER A 58 -13.64 -29.63 -19.63
CA SER A 58 -12.90 -28.38 -19.78
C SER A 58 -11.80 -28.17 -18.73
N ILE A 59 -11.89 -28.82 -17.58
CA ILE A 59 -10.90 -28.72 -16.49
C ILE A 59 -9.47 -29.08 -16.98
N PRO A 60 -9.24 -30.18 -17.73
CA PRO A 60 -7.90 -30.49 -18.24
C PRO A 60 -7.35 -29.40 -19.16
N VAL A 61 -8.23 -28.74 -19.92
CA VAL A 61 -7.85 -27.64 -20.82
C VAL A 61 -7.49 -26.38 -20.02
N HIS A 62 -8.24 -26.09 -18.95
CA HIS A 62 -7.95 -24.96 -18.06
C HIS A 62 -6.60 -25.11 -17.35
N ILE A 63 -6.24 -26.31 -16.91
CA ILE A 63 -4.99 -26.57 -16.17
C ILE A 63 -3.74 -26.49 -17.06
N ASN A 64 -3.94 -26.50 -18.37
CA ASN A 64 -2.88 -26.33 -19.35
C ASN A 64 -2.28 -24.89 -19.37
N ILE A 65 -2.56 -24.06 -18.36
CA ILE A 65 -1.90 -22.77 -18.12
C ILE A 65 -0.36 -22.85 -18.05
N CYS A 66 0.19 -24.02 -17.76
CA CYS A 66 1.63 -24.24 -17.75
C CYS A 66 2.26 -23.99 -19.13
N GLN A 67 1.53 -24.25 -20.24
CA GLN A 67 2.03 -23.99 -21.60
C GLN A 67 2.21 -22.50 -21.89
N HIS A 68 1.50 -21.63 -21.18
CA HIS A 68 1.57 -20.18 -21.35
C HIS A 68 2.59 -19.52 -20.41
N ASN A 69 3.38 -20.31 -19.67
CA ASN A 69 4.40 -19.82 -18.73
C ASN A 69 3.84 -18.93 -17.61
N TYR A 70 2.56 -19.10 -17.23
CA TYR A 70 1.96 -18.43 -16.06
C TYR A 70 2.24 -19.19 -14.77
N VAL A 71 2.47 -20.50 -14.87
CA VAL A 71 2.73 -21.41 -13.76
C VAL A 71 3.79 -22.41 -14.21
N THR A 72 4.68 -22.80 -13.30
CA THR A 72 5.63 -23.90 -13.47
C THR A 72 5.34 -25.03 -12.49
N VAL A 73 5.77 -26.24 -12.85
CA VAL A 73 5.64 -27.42 -11.98
C VAL A 73 6.96 -27.63 -11.25
N GLU A 74 6.96 -27.49 -9.92
CA GLU A 74 8.11 -27.76 -9.06
C GLU A 74 8.14 -29.23 -8.56
N SER A 75 9.17 -29.57 -7.78
CA SER A 75 9.28 -30.86 -7.12
C SER A 75 8.02 -31.18 -6.30
N GLY A 76 7.57 -32.43 -6.37
CA GLY A 76 6.30 -32.85 -5.75
C GLY A 76 5.05 -32.51 -6.57
N ARG A 77 5.19 -32.14 -7.86
CA ARG A 77 4.06 -31.80 -8.75
C ARG A 77 3.19 -30.65 -8.24
N ARG A 78 3.84 -29.68 -7.57
CA ARG A 78 3.17 -28.45 -7.12
C ARG A 78 3.25 -27.36 -8.19
N LEU A 79 2.16 -26.61 -8.32
CA LEU A 79 1.96 -25.53 -9.26
C LEU A 79 2.43 -24.21 -8.64
N LYS A 80 3.59 -23.73 -9.08
CA LYS A 80 4.15 -22.45 -8.64
C LYS A 80 3.87 -21.36 -9.67
N PRO A 81 3.21 -20.26 -9.30
CA PRO A 81 3.04 -19.11 -10.18
C PRO A 81 4.39 -18.55 -10.63
N THR A 82 4.52 -18.23 -11.92
CA THR A 82 5.65 -17.46 -12.42
C THR A 82 5.46 -15.98 -12.12
N ASN A 83 6.53 -15.19 -12.18
CA ASN A 83 6.41 -13.74 -12.05
C ASN A 83 5.44 -13.15 -13.10
N LEU A 84 5.42 -13.69 -14.33
CA LEU A 84 4.45 -13.31 -15.36
C LEU A 84 3.00 -13.61 -14.93
N GLY A 85 2.74 -14.81 -14.40
CA GLY A 85 1.42 -15.17 -13.90
C GLY A 85 0.96 -14.26 -12.76
N ILE A 86 1.84 -13.98 -11.80
CA ILE A 86 1.55 -13.12 -10.65
C ILE A 86 1.20 -11.70 -11.11
N VAL A 87 2.06 -11.08 -11.91
CA VAL A 87 1.88 -9.69 -12.36
C VAL A 87 0.64 -9.54 -13.25
N LEU A 88 0.35 -10.52 -14.09
CA LEU A 88 -0.87 -10.55 -14.88
C LEU A 88 -2.11 -10.55 -13.98
N VAL A 89 -2.16 -11.47 -13.01
CA VAL A 89 -3.28 -11.60 -12.08
C VAL A 89 -3.45 -10.33 -11.24
N ASP A 90 -2.37 -9.79 -10.68
CA ASP A 90 -2.40 -8.54 -9.90
C ASP A 90 -2.87 -7.34 -10.74
N GLY A 91 -2.43 -7.27 -12.00
CA GLY A 91 -2.84 -6.22 -12.92
C GLY A 91 -4.32 -6.29 -13.30
N TYR A 92 -4.82 -7.49 -13.63
CA TYR A 92 -6.25 -7.71 -13.83
C TYR A 92 -7.04 -7.38 -12.56
N TYR A 93 -6.57 -7.80 -11.39
CA TYR A 93 -7.25 -7.57 -10.11
C TYR A 93 -7.32 -6.08 -9.74
N LYS A 94 -6.24 -5.33 -9.97
CA LYS A 94 -6.16 -3.88 -9.74
C LYS A 94 -7.12 -3.10 -10.65
N ILE A 95 -7.33 -3.57 -11.88
CA ILE A 95 -8.27 -2.96 -12.82
C ILE A 95 -9.70 -3.40 -12.50
N ASP A 96 -10.01 -4.69 -12.64
CA ASP A 96 -11.34 -5.25 -12.38
C ASP A 96 -11.20 -6.62 -11.70
N ALA A 97 -11.37 -6.63 -10.37
CA ALA A 97 -11.25 -7.83 -9.55
C ALA A 97 -12.17 -8.98 -9.99
N GLU A 98 -13.33 -8.70 -10.58
CA GLU A 98 -14.24 -9.76 -11.02
C GLU A 98 -13.71 -10.54 -12.23
N LEU A 99 -12.73 -10.01 -12.98
CA LEU A 99 -12.06 -10.75 -14.07
C LEU A 99 -11.16 -11.88 -13.55
N VAL A 100 -10.69 -11.76 -12.32
CA VAL A 100 -9.77 -12.73 -11.67
C VAL A 100 -10.53 -13.67 -10.74
N LEU A 101 -11.51 -13.13 -10.02
CA LEU A 101 -12.30 -13.92 -9.07
C LEU A 101 -13.13 -14.98 -9.79
N PRO A 102 -13.42 -16.13 -9.12
CA PRO A 102 -14.14 -17.24 -9.73
C PRO A 102 -15.61 -16.93 -10.07
N THR A 103 -16.12 -15.78 -9.64
CA THR A 103 -17.55 -15.41 -9.62
C THR A 103 -18.15 -15.34 -11.02
N ILE A 104 -17.54 -14.59 -11.94
CA ILE A 104 -18.07 -14.44 -13.31
C ILE A 104 -18.07 -15.77 -14.03
N ARG A 105 -16.96 -16.52 -13.93
CA ARG A 105 -16.85 -17.82 -14.60
C ARG A 105 -17.92 -18.78 -14.09
N SER A 106 -18.07 -18.89 -12.77
CA SER A 106 -19.12 -19.71 -12.14
C SER A 106 -20.53 -19.29 -12.57
N ALA A 107 -20.79 -17.98 -12.70
CA ALA A 107 -22.09 -17.48 -13.15
C ALA A 107 -22.39 -17.88 -14.60
N VAL A 108 -21.42 -17.79 -15.51
CA VAL A 108 -21.57 -18.23 -16.90
C VAL A 108 -21.81 -19.74 -16.98
N GLU A 109 -21.04 -20.55 -16.24
CA GLU A 109 -21.24 -22.02 -16.19
C GLU A 109 -22.65 -22.38 -15.71
N LYS A 110 -23.17 -21.69 -14.70
CA LYS A 110 -24.56 -21.86 -14.23
C LYS A 110 -25.57 -21.52 -15.33
N GLN A 111 -25.37 -20.45 -16.09
CA GLN A 111 -26.25 -20.09 -17.20
C GLN A 111 -26.21 -21.13 -18.33
N LEU A 112 -25.03 -21.66 -18.66
CA LEU A 112 -24.88 -22.75 -19.63
C LEU A 112 -25.61 -24.02 -19.18
N ASN A 113 -25.53 -24.36 -17.89
CA ASN A 113 -26.29 -25.47 -17.32
C ASN A 113 -27.81 -25.26 -17.40
N LEU A 114 -28.31 -24.03 -17.23
CA LEU A 114 -29.73 -23.73 -17.40
C LEU A 114 -30.17 -23.90 -18.86
N ILE A 115 -29.33 -23.52 -19.83
CA ILE A 115 -29.61 -23.78 -21.26
C ILE A 115 -29.68 -25.29 -21.51
N ALA A 116 -28.70 -26.07 -21.00
CA ALA A 116 -28.67 -27.51 -21.17
C ALA A 116 -29.91 -28.21 -20.58
N GLN A 117 -30.48 -27.65 -19.51
CA GLN A 117 -31.72 -28.14 -18.88
C GLN A 117 -33.01 -27.61 -19.56
N GLY A 118 -32.90 -26.78 -20.61
CA GLY A 118 -34.03 -26.14 -21.27
C GLY A 118 -34.73 -25.05 -20.44
N LYS A 119 -34.06 -24.55 -19.38
CA LYS A 119 -34.59 -23.53 -18.45
C LYS A 119 -34.22 -22.09 -18.82
N ALA A 120 -33.32 -21.91 -19.80
CA ALA A 120 -32.90 -20.60 -20.28
C ALA A 120 -32.77 -20.59 -21.81
N ASP A 121 -33.11 -19.46 -22.43
CA ASP A 121 -32.94 -19.27 -23.87
C ASP A 121 -31.49 -18.92 -24.21
N TYR A 122 -30.94 -19.62 -25.21
CA TYR A 122 -29.56 -19.42 -25.66
C TYR A 122 -29.29 -17.98 -26.11
N ARG A 123 -30.19 -17.35 -26.87
CA ARG A 123 -29.96 -16.01 -27.43
C ARG A 123 -29.97 -14.96 -26.33
N GLN A 124 -30.84 -15.11 -25.33
CA GLN A 124 -30.89 -14.23 -24.17
C GLN A 124 -29.60 -14.31 -23.34
N VAL A 125 -29.13 -15.53 -23.03
CA VAL A 125 -27.88 -15.74 -22.28
C VAL A 125 -26.68 -15.19 -23.05
N LEU A 126 -26.60 -15.44 -24.36
CA LEU A 126 -25.53 -14.91 -25.21
C LEU A 126 -25.52 -13.38 -25.21
N GLY A 127 -26.68 -12.75 -25.45
CA GLY A 127 -26.80 -11.28 -25.46
C GLY A 127 -26.39 -10.67 -24.12
N HIS A 128 -26.88 -11.24 -23.01
CA HIS A 128 -26.51 -10.82 -21.67
C HIS A 128 -25.01 -10.93 -21.41
N THR A 129 -24.40 -12.07 -21.76
CA THR A 129 -22.97 -12.31 -21.56
C THR A 129 -22.12 -11.34 -22.36
N LEU A 130 -22.47 -11.12 -23.64
CA LEU A 130 -21.78 -10.16 -24.50
C LEU A 130 -21.88 -8.72 -23.95
N ASP A 131 -23.03 -8.31 -23.44
CA ASP A 131 -23.22 -6.99 -22.85
C ASP A 131 -22.42 -6.79 -21.56
N VAL A 132 -22.25 -7.84 -20.75
CA VAL A 132 -21.38 -7.82 -19.56
C VAL A 132 -19.93 -7.67 -19.98
N PHE A 133 -19.43 -8.54 -20.87
CA PHE A 133 -18.02 -8.50 -21.30
C PHE A 133 -17.69 -7.25 -22.10
N LYS A 134 -18.62 -6.70 -22.89
CA LYS A 134 -18.43 -5.43 -23.60
C LYS A 134 -18.20 -4.27 -22.63
N ARG A 135 -18.97 -4.18 -21.54
CA ARG A 135 -18.79 -3.15 -20.50
C ARG A 135 -17.44 -3.30 -19.80
N LYS A 136 -17.07 -4.53 -19.45
CA LYS A 136 -15.76 -4.82 -18.83
C LYS A 136 -14.60 -4.50 -19.77
N PHE A 137 -14.73 -4.82 -21.05
CA PHE A 137 -13.73 -4.47 -22.06
C PHE A 137 -13.52 -2.96 -22.16
N HIS A 138 -14.58 -2.16 -22.25
CA HIS A 138 -14.46 -0.69 -22.28
C HIS A 138 -13.79 -0.16 -21.02
N TYR A 139 -14.21 -0.62 -19.84
CA TYR A 139 -13.61 -0.22 -18.58
C TYR A 139 -12.12 -0.59 -18.47
N PHE A 140 -11.76 -1.79 -18.95
CA PHE A 140 -10.39 -2.27 -18.98
C PHE A 140 -9.52 -1.42 -19.89
N VAL A 141 -9.99 -1.09 -21.11
CA VAL A 141 -9.28 -0.23 -22.05
C VAL A 141 -9.07 1.17 -21.48
N ASP A 142 -10.08 1.76 -20.83
CA ASP A 142 -9.97 3.07 -20.20
C ASP A 142 -8.97 3.08 -19.03
N SER A 143 -8.73 1.92 -18.40
CA SER A 143 -7.88 1.75 -17.22
C SER A 143 -6.54 1.04 -17.50
N ILE A 144 -6.22 0.78 -18.77
CA ILE A 144 -5.09 -0.06 -19.18
C ILE A 144 -3.73 0.48 -18.72
N ALA A 145 -3.60 1.80 -18.54
CA ALA A 145 -2.38 2.43 -18.04
C ALA A 145 -1.95 1.87 -16.67
N GLY A 146 -2.88 1.39 -15.85
CA GLY A 146 -2.56 0.73 -14.58
C GLY A 146 -1.87 -0.64 -14.74
N MET A 147 -2.10 -1.32 -15.86
CA MET A 147 -1.44 -2.56 -16.26
C MET A 147 -0.02 -2.30 -16.79
N ASP A 148 0.12 -1.27 -17.64
CA ASP A 148 1.41 -0.89 -18.22
C ASP A 148 2.41 -0.51 -17.12
N GLU A 149 1.97 0.23 -16.11
CA GLU A 149 2.79 0.58 -14.94
C GLU A 149 3.33 -0.67 -14.21
N LEU A 150 2.49 -1.69 -14.02
CA LEU A 150 2.89 -2.93 -13.33
C LEU A 150 3.83 -3.77 -14.19
N MET A 151 3.56 -3.88 -15.48
CA MET A 151 4.38 -4.63 -16.42
C MET A 151 5.76 -3.97 -16.62
N GLU A 152 5.82 -2.63 -16.69
CA GLU A 152 7.08 -1.90 -16.78
C GLU A 152 7.94 -2.11 -15.54
N VAL A 153 7.34 -2.09 -14.34
CA VAL A 153 8.07 -2.35 -13.08
C VAL A 153 8.63 -3.77 -13.03
N SER A 154 7.87 -4.76 -13.47
CA SER A 154 8.25 -6.17 -13.29
C SER A 154 9.10 -6.77 -14.42
N PHE A 155 8.97 -6.27 -15.65
CA PHE A 155 9.64 -6.83 -16.84
C PHE A 155 10.58 -5.87 -17.55
N SER A 156 10.75 -4.64 -17.06
CA SER A 156 11.79 -3.78 -17.61
C SER A 156 13.17 -4.44 -17.41
N PRO A 157 14.03 -4.44 -18.44
CA PRO A 157 15.45 -4.78 -18.30
C PRO A 157 16.14 -3.97 -17.19
N LEU A 158 15.53 -2.87 -16.72
CA LEU A 158 16.03 -2.07 -15.62
C LEU A 158 16.01 -2.78 -14.24
N ALA A 159 15.25 -3.87 -14.05
CA ALA A 159 15.40 -4.70 -12.86
C ALA A 159 16.82 -5.28 -12.74
N ALA A 160 17.52 -5.44 -13.87
CA ALA A 160 18.93 -5.77 -13.90
C ALA A 160 19.86 -4.56 -13.65
N THR A 161 19.43 -3.32 -13.94
CA THR A 161 20.28 -2.11 -13.92
C THR A 161 20.19 -1.29 -12.63
N GLY A 162 19.35 -1.66 -11.67
CA GLY A 162 19.25 -0.92 -10.41
C GLY A 162 20.53 -0.99 -9.58
N LYS A 163 20.88 0.11 -8.90
CA LYS A 163 22.04 0.16 -8.00
C LYS A 163 21.68 -0.44 -6.64
N PRO A 164 22.53 -1.30 -6.02
CA PRO A 164 22.35 -1.70 -4.64
C PRO A 164 22.19 -0.48 -3.74
N LEU A 165 21.11 -0.42 -2.95
CA LEU A 165 20.84 0.74 -2.09
C LEU A 165 20.62 0.37 -0.62
N SER A 166 19.75 -0.59 -0.35
CA SER A 166 19.33 -0.98 1.01
C SER A 166 19.14 -2.49 1.09
N ARG A 167 19.25 -3.07 2.28
CA ARG A 167 19.05 -4.51 2.51
C ARG A 167 17.60 -4.87 2.76
N CYS A 168 17.19 -6.00 2.20
CA CYS A 168 15.88 -6.62 2.45
C CYS A 168 15.86 -7.21 3.87
N GLY A 169 14.80 -6.96 4.64
CA GLY A 169 14.65 -7.54 5.99
C GLY A 169 14.36 -9.04 5.99
N LYS A 170 13.88 -9.60 4.88
CA LYS A 170 13.58 -11.05 4.75
C LYS A 170 14.81 -11.92 4.51
N CYS A 171 15.75 -11.45 3.69
CA CYS A 171 16.92 -12.24 3.27
C CYS A 171 18.26 -11.55 3.52
N HIS A 172 18.27 -10.32 4.04
CA HIS A 172 19.43 -9.48 4.33
C HIS A 172 20.37 -9.20 3.14
N ARG A 173 19.95 -9.55 1.92
CA ARG A 173 20.66 -9.19 0.68
C ARG A 173 20.27 -7.80 0.22
N PHE A 174 21.16 -7.18 -0.55
CA PHE A 174 20.91 -5.86 -1.14
C PHE A 174 19.76 -5.91 -2.13
N MET A 175 18.84 -4.98 -1.95
CA MET A 175 17.82 -4.60 -2.91
C MET A 175 18.38 -3.54 -3.86
N LYS A 176 17.97 -3.64 -5.12
CA LYS A 176 18.36 -2.72 -6.17
C LYS A 176 17.35 -1.58 -6.23
N TYR A 177 17.84 -0.35 -6.16
CA TYR A 177 17.03 0.84 -6.41
C TYR A 177 16.94 1.11 -7.90
N ILE A 178 15.70 1.16 -8.40
CA ILE A 178 15.38 1.37 -9.80
C ILE A 178 14.70 2.73 -9.92
N GLN A 179 15.39 3.66 -10.59
CA GLN A 179 14.92 5.03 -10.85
C GLN A 179 13.98 5.09 -12.07
N ALA A 180 13.06 4.13 -12.18
CA ALA A 180 11.95 4.19 -13.13
C ALA A 180 10.79 5.00 -12.53
N LYS A 181 9.72 5.24 -13.30
CA LYS A 181 8.46 5.75 -12.78
C LYS A 181 7.43 4.62 -12.84
N PRO A 182 6.95 4.09 -11.70
CA PRO A 182 7.25 4.50 -10.33
C PRO A 182 8.63 4.02 -9.85
N SER A 183 9.30 4.84 -9.06
CA SER A 183 10.56 4.46 -8.40
C SER A 183 10.30 3.35 -7.38
N HIS A 184 11.17 2.34 -7.34
CA HIS A 184 10.99 1.16 -6.49
C HIS A 184 12.31 0.50 -6.10
N LEU A 185 12.25 -0.31 -5.05
CA LEU A 185 13.31 -1.23 -4.64
C LEU A 185 12.90 -2.65 -5.02
N HIS A 186 13.81 -3.39 -5.65
CA HIS A 186 13.58 -4.78 -6.01
C HIS A 186 14.61 -5.70 -5.33
N CYS A 187 14.12 -6.73 -4.66
CA CYS A 187 14.96 -7.77 -4.07
C CYS A 187 15.02 -8.98 -4.99
N SER A 188 16.15 -9.18 -5.69
CA SER A 188 16.29 -10.30 -6.64
C SER A 188 16.30 -11.70 -6.00
N HIS A 189 16.44 -11.82 -4.68
CA HIS A 189 16.43 -13.11 -4.00
C HIS A 189 15.03 -13.50 -3.51
N CYS A 190 14.27 -12.53 -2.98
CA CYS A 190 12.88 -12.74 -2.60
C CYS A 190 11.92 -12.61 -3.79
N ASP A 191 12.40 -12.09 -4.93
CA ASP A 191 11.62 -11.71 -6.10
C ASP A 191 10.45 -10.76 -5.75
N GLU A 192 10.71 -9.83 -4.83
CA GLU A 192 9.71 -8.86 -4.35
C GLU A 192 10.10 -7.43 -4.72
N THR A 193 9.08 -6.62 -5.03
CA THR A 193 9.22 -5.22 -5.40
C THR A 193 8.45 -4.32 -4.44
N TYR A 194 9.13 -3.29 -3.95
CA TYR A 194 8.60 -2.30 -3.01
C TYR A 194 8.56 -0.93 -3.67
N THR A 195 7.38 -0.36 -3.87
CA THR A 195 7.26 0.99 -4.42
C THR A 195 7.74 2.02 -3.42
N LEU A 196 8.24 3.14 -3.92
CA LEU A 196 8.75 4.26 -3.13
C LEU A 196 7.98 5.55 -3.43
N PRO A 197 8.05 6.56 -2.55
CA PRO A 197 7.42 7.84 -2.83
C PRO A 197 8.01 8.52 -4.06
N GLN A 198 7.13 9.05 -4.91
CA GLN A 198 7.49 9.73 -6.15
C GLN A 198 7.93 11.18 -5.91
N ASN A 199 8.43 11.85 -6.96
CA ASN A 199 8.78 13.28 -6.95
C ASN A 199 9.77 13.69 -5.85
N GLY A 200 10.77 12.85 -5.59
CA GLY A 200 11.85 13.16 -4.65
C GLY A 200 13.07 12.30 -4.89
N THR A 201 14.09 12.52 -4.06
CA THR A 201 15.32 11.75 -4.05
C THR A 201 15.27 10.70 -2.95
N ILE A 202 15.78 9.50 -3.25
CA ILE A 202 15.86 8.38 -2.31
C ILE A 202 17.34 8.13 -2.01
N LYS A 203 17.68 8.00 -0.73
CA LYS A 203 19.03 7.67 -0.25
C LYS A 203 18.96 6.63 0.87
N LEU A 204 20.05 5.89 1.09
CA LEU A 204 20.18 5.02 2.26
C LEU A 204 20.17 5.85 3.54
N TYR A 205 19.45 5.39 4.56
CA TYR A 205 19.33 6.12 5.82
C TYR A 205 20.16 5.45 6.94
N LYS A 206 21.42 5.90 7.06
CA LYS A 206 22.34 5.56 8.17
C LYS A 206 22.50 4.05 8.48
N GLU A 207 22.19 3.18 7.52
CA GLU A 207 22.14 1.71 7.71
C GLU A 207 21.25 1.27 8.88
N LEU A 208 20.31 2.11 9.29
CA LEU A 208 19.36 1.80 10.35
C LEU A 208 18.28 0.86 9.82
N ARG A 209 17.83 -0.05 10.68
CA ARG A 209 16.81 -1.04 10.35
C ARG A 209 15.51 -0.74 11.07
N CYS A 210 14.41 -1.11 10.43
CA CYS A 210 13.09 -1.07 11.03
C CYS A 210 13.01 -2.14 12.14
N PRO A 211 12.59 -1.78 13.36
CA PRO A 211 12.51 -2.75 14.47
C PRO A 211 11.37 -3.77 14.32
N LEU A 212 10.49 -3.58 13.33
CA LEU A 212 9.35 -4.48 13.06
C LEU A 212 9.70 -5.61 12.10
N ASP A 213 10.47 -5.30 11.06
CA ASP A 213 10.64 -6.17 9.89
C ASP A 213 12.10 -6.32 9.43
N ASP A 214 13.04 -5.69 10.14
CA ASP A 214 14.49 -5.67 9.87
C ASP A 214 14.89 -5.10 8.49
N PHE A 215 13.98 -4.45 7.75
CA PHE A 215 14.36 -3.76 6.51
C PHE A 215 15.22 -2.54 6.80
N GLU A 216 16.27 -2.34 6.00
CA GLU A 216 17.03 -1.11 6.05
C GLU A 216 16.19 0.07 5.57
N LEU A 217 16.22 1.14 6.35
CA LEU A 217 15.47 2.36 6.10
C LEU A 217 16.09 3.15 4.95
N VAL A 218 15.22 3.82 4.19
CA VAL A 218 15.62 4.79 3.18
C VAL A 218 15.08 6.17 3.54
N LEU A 219 15.79 7.21 3.13
CA LEU A 219 15.41 8.61 3.32
C LEU A 219 14.81 9.12 2.01
N TRP A 220 13.57 9.57 2.05
CA TRP A 220 12.98 10.35 0.96
C TRP A 220 13.17 11.84 1.25
N SER A 221 13.52 12.62 0.22
CA SER A 221 13.62 14.07 0.30
C SER A 221 13.09 14.74 -0.97
N SER A 222 12.18 15.70 -0.78
CA SER A 222 11.63 16.57 -1.83
C SER A 222 12.61 17.69 -2.27
N GLY A 223 13.80 17.77 -1.64
CA GLY A 223 14.84 18.75 -1.95
C GLY A 223 15.25 19.59 -0.74
N SER A 224 16.16 20.54 -0.95
CA SER A 224 16.80 21.30 0.14
C SER A 224 15.84 22.15 0.98
N ARG A 225 14.75 22.65 0.38
CA ARG A 225 13.68 23.41 1.05
C ARG A 225 12.38 22.59 1.22
N GLY A 226 12.39 21.33 0.78
CA GLY A 226 11.26 20.45 0.89
C GLY A 226 11.27 19.65 2.20
N LYS A 227 10.31 18.73 2.28
CA LYS A 227 10.23 17.73 3.34
C LYS A 227 11.26 16.62 3.13
N SER A 228 11.68 16.03 4.23
CA SER A 228 12.39 14.75 4.27
C SER A 228 11.85 13.91 5.40
N TYR A 229 11.81 12.60 5.19
CA TYR A 229 11.48 11.65 6.24
C TYR A 229 12.05 10.26 5.92
N PRO A 230 12.50 9.51 6.93
CA PRO A 230 12.84 8.10 6.77
C PRO A 230 11.58 7.27 6.51
N LEU A 231 11.72 6.18 5.77
CA LEU A 231 10.66 5.20 5.55
C LEU A 231 11.24 3.79 5.45
N CYS A 232 10.47 2.81 5.96
CA CYS A 232 10.73 1.40 5.74
C CYS A 232 10.07 0.98 4.41
N PRO A 233 10.82 0.40 3.45
CA PRO A 233 10.26 -0.07 2.18
C PRO A 233 9.11 -1.08 2.35
N TYR A 234 9.21 -1.95 3.35
CA TYR A 234 8.18 -2.95 3.62
C TYR A 234 6.91 -2.33 4.21
N CYS A 235 7.01 -1.61 5.33
CA CYS A 235 5.86 -0.93 5.96
C CYS A 235 5.15 0.06 5.03
N TYR A 236 5.88 0.73 4.14
CA TYR A 236 5.31 1.65 3.14
C TYR A 236 4.35 0.94 2.18
N ASN A 237 4.64 -0.31 1.83
CA ASN A 237 3.86 -1.14 0.91
C ASN A 237 2.84 -2.03 1.63
N HIS A 238 3.17 -2.45 2.86
CA HIS A 238 2.41 -3.35 3.71
C HIS A 238 2.26 -2.71 5.10
N PRO A 239 1.32 -1.76 5.27
CA PRO A 239 1.13 -1.08 6.54
C PRO A 239 0.84 -2.07 7.67
N PRO A 240 1.63 -2.09 8.75
CA PRO A 240 1.47 -3.07 9.83
C PRO A 240 0.32 -2.75 10.79
N PHE A 241 -0.20 -1.51 10.76
CA PHE A 241 -1.24 -1.03 11.66
C PHE A 241 -2.49 -0.62 10.90
N ARG A 242 -3.66 -0.78 11.53
CA ARG A 242 -4.97 -0.42 10.94
C ARG A 242 -5.07 1.05 10.54
N ASP A 243 -4.43 1.93 11.31
CA ASP A 243 -4.46 3.38 11.09
C ASP A 243 -3.45 3.84 10.03
N MET A 244 -2.58 2.93 9.58
CA MET A 244 -1.57 3.18 8.58
C MET A 244 -2.06 2.71 7.20
N LYS A 245 -2.03 3.61 6.23
CA LYS A 245 -2.39 3.36 4.82
C LYS A 245 -1.12 3.14 3.99
N LYS A 246 -1.29 2.47 2.86
CA LYS A 246 -0.21 2.30 1.87
C LYS A 246 0.30 3.67 1.45
N GLY A 247 1.61 3.83 1.42
CA GLY A 247 2.25 5.09 1.07
C GLY A 247 2.65 5.99 2.24
N MET A 248 2.50 5.53 3.49
CA MET A 248 2.88 6.29 4.69
C MET A 248 4.33 6.01 5.11
N GLY A 249 5.06 7.07 5.48
CA GLY A 249 6.46 7.00 5.93
C GLY A 249 6.60 6.68 7.41
N CYS A 250 7.84 6.56 7.92
CA CYS A 250 8.06 6.29 9.35
C CYS A 250 7.57 7.45 10.23
N ASN A 251 7.56 8.68 9.72
CA ASN A 251 6.98 9.86 10.37
C ASN A 251 5.46 9.76 10.64
N GLU A 252 4.81 8.70 10.17
CA GLU A 252 3.42 8.36 10.48
C GLU A 252 3.27 6.97 11.12
N CYS A 253 4.39 6.30 11.41
CA CYS A 253 4.42 5.02 12.08
C CYS A 253 4.03 5.19 13.56
N THR A 254 3.22 4.29 14.07
CA THR A 254 2.75 4.29 15.47
C THR A 254 3.46 3.23 16.32
N HIS A 255 4.52 2.60 15.81
CA HIS A 255 5.25 1.59 16.57
C HIS A 255 6.10 2.22 17.67
N PRO A 256 5.94 1.84 18.94
CA PRO A 256 6.60 2.49 20.07
C PRO A 256 8.12 2.34 20.06
N SER A 257 8.67 1.24 19.52
CA SER A 257 10.12 1.06 19.45
C SER A 257 10.77 1.71 18.22
N CYS A 258 9.97 2.23 17.28
CA CYS A 258 10.52 2.90 16.11
C CYS A 258 10.98 4.31 16.49
N GLN A 259 12.29 4.55 16.41
CA GLN A 259 12.91 5.85 16.71
C GLN A 259 12.45 6.99 15.77
N HIS A 260 11.79 6.64 14.66
CA HIS A 260 11.28 7.57 13.68
C HIS A 260 9.75 7.64 13.66
N SER A 261 9.10 6.96 14.59
CA SER A 261 7.65 6.97 14.75
C SER A 261 7.13 8.37 15.06
N LEU A 262 5.84 8.55 14.79
CA LEU A 262 5.10 9.73 15.19
C LEU A 262 5.14 9.95 16.70
N SER A 263 5.14 8.88 17.51
CA SER A 263 5.24 8.98 18.97
C SER A 263 6.61 9.48 19.45
N MET A 264 7.68 9.22 18.70
CA MET A 264 9.04 9.61 19.09
C MET A 264 9.46 10.99 18.56
N LEU A 265 8.94 11.40 17.40
CA LEU A 265 9.36 12.63 16.72
C LEU A 265 8.22 13.65 16.54
N GLY A 266 6.99 13.30 16.90
CA GLY A 266 5.83 14.17 16.84
C GLY A 266 5.89 15.24 17.93
N ILE A 267 5.56 16.48 17.55
CA ILE A 267 5.61 17.64 18.42
C ILE A 267 4.20 18.06 18.81
N GLY A 268 3.33 18.33 17.84
CA GLY A 268 1.98 18.80 18.11
C GLY A 268 1.16 18.95 16.83
N GLN A 269 -0.12 19.30 16.97
CA GLN A 269 -1.02 19.47 15.83
C GLN A 269 -0.50 20.55 14.87
N CYS A 270 -0.69 20.32 13.57
CA CYS A 270 -0.32 21.28 12.55
C CYS A 270 -1.25 22.50 12.59
N VAL A 271 -0.65 23.69 12.49
CA VAL A 271 -1.39 24.97 12.50
C VAL A 271 -2.21 25.23 11.23
N GLU A 272 -1.89 24.56 10.11
CA GLU A 272 -2.55 24.76 8.81
C GLU A 272 -3.50 23.62 8.41
N CYS A 273 -3.51 22.49 9.12
CA CYS A 273 -4.41 21.39 8.78
C CYS A 273 -4.84 20.58 10.00
N GLU A 274 -6.11 20.17 10.01
CA GLU A 274 -6.76 19.54 11.16
C GLU A 274 -6.20 18.14 11.47
N SER A 275 -5.82 17.38 10.44
CA SER A 275 -5.38 15.98 10.59
C SER A 275 -3.87 15.79 10.65
N GLY A 276 -3.09 16.88 10.57
CA GLY A 276 -1.65 16.82 10.47
C GLY A 276 -0.95 16.98 11.82
N VAL A 277 0.18 16.32 11.97
CA VAL A 277 1.08 16.50 13.12
C VAL A 277 2.42 17.03 12.61
N LEU A 278 2.98 17.99 13.33
CA LEU A 278 4.34 18.48 13.12
C LEU A 278 5.34 17.46 13.66
N VAL A 279 6.26 17.03 12.80
CA VAL A 279 7.27 16.01 13.11
C VAL A 279 8.65 16.60 12.90
N LEU A 280 9.56 16.40 13.85
CA LEU A 280 10.96 16.80 13.74
C LEU A 280 11.66 15.97 12.64
N ASP A 281 12.38 16.63 11.73
CA ASP A 281 13.25 15.95 10.78
C ASP A 281 14.65 15.75 11.41
N PRO A 282 15.02 14.54 11.85
CA PRO A 282 16.30 14.29 12.54
C PRO A 282 17.51 14.38 11.59
N THR A 283 17.27 14.56 10.29
CA THR A 283 18.31 14.64 9.25
C THR A 283 18.60 16.06 8.80
N SER A 284 17.81 17.02 9.28
CA SER A 284 17.85 18.41 8.83
C SER A 284 19.00 19.23 9.46
N GLY A 285 19.62 18.75 10.54
CA GLY A 285 20.77 19.41 11.17
C GLY A 285 21.91 19.67 10.17
N PRO A 286 22.55 20.85 10.20
CA PRO A 286 22.43 21.95 11.19
C PRO A 286 21.28 22.95 10.89
N LYS A 287 20.53 22.77 9.79
CA LYS A 287 19.39 23.63 9.42
C LYS A 287 18.10 22.93 9.82
N TRP A 288 17.84 22.87 11.13
CA TRP A 288 16.75 22.07 11.68
C TRP A 288 15.38 22.44 11.11
N LYS A 289 14.58 21.40 10.87
CA LYS A 289 13.25 21.51 10.28
C LYS A 289 12.25 20.68 11.06
N VAL A 290 11.05 21.24 11.17
CA VAL A 290 9.85 20.55 11.60
C VAL A 290 8.87 20.58 10.44
N ALA A 291 8.35 19.42 10.03
CA ALA A 291 7.46 19.31 8.88
C ALA A 291 6.15 18.63 9.26
N CYS A 292 5.05 19.07 8.66
CA CYS A 292 3.79 18.36 8.80
C CYS A 292 3.83 17.04 8.03
N ASN A 293 3.35 15.96 8.65
CA ASN A 293 3.23 14.66 7.99
C ASN A 293 2.10 14.59 6.94
N LYS A 294 1.15 15.53 6.92
CA LYS A 294 0.03 15.58 5.95
C LYS A 294 0.13 16.71 4.93
N CYS A 295 0.13 17.97 5.34
CA CYS A 295 0.14 19.15 4.45
C CYS A 295 1.55 19.67 4.16
N ASN A 296 1.73 20.64 3.27
CA ASN A 296 3.07 21.10 2.83
C ASN A 296 3.81 22.05 3.81
N VAL A 297 3.39 22.14 5.08
CA VAL A 297 4.05 22.99 6.07
C VAL A 297 5.43 22.46 6.45
N VAL A 298 6.42 23.35 6.44
CA VAL A 298 7.79 23.13 6.92
C VAL A 298 8.25 24.36 7.70
N ALA A 299 8.45 24.24 9.00
CA ALA A 299 9.07 25.25 9.83
C ALA A 299 10.59 25.02 9.88
N HIS A 300 11.35 26.06 9.59
CA HIS A 300 12.78 26.11 9.91
C HIS A 300 12.93 26.58 11.35
N CYS A 301 13.78 25.92 12.12
CA CYS A 301 13.93 26.22 13.54
C CYS A 301 15.39 26.11 13.99
N PHE A 302 15.71 26.77 15.10
CA PHE A 302 16.95 26.61 15.87
C PHE A 302 18.22 26.70 15.02
N GLU A 303 18.39 27.83 14.32
CA GLU A 303 19.66 28.11 13.64
C GLU A 303 20.81 28.07 14.65
N ASN A 304 21.93 27.48 14.25
CA ASN A 304 23.12 27.27 15.09
C ASN A 304 22.94 26.25 16.25
N ALA A 305 21.84 25.49 16.30
CA ALA A 305 21.75 24.33 17.18
C ALA A 305 22.54 23.15 16.62
N HIS A 306 23.35 22.50 17.46
CA HIS A 306 24.08 21.29 17.07
C HIS A 306 23.29 20.02 17.38
N ARG A 307 22.29 20.09 18.28
CA ARG A 307 21.40 18.98 18.61
C ARG A 307 20.00 19.49 18.96
N VAL A 308 18.98 18.82 18.40
CA VAL A 308 17.56 19.04 18.73
C VAL A 308 16.92 17.68 18.95
N ARG A 309 16.16 17.54 20.03
CA ARG A 309 15.43 16.31 20.38
C ARG A 309 14.01 16.64 20.85
N VAL A 310 13.08 15.72 20.60
CA VAL A 310 11.75 15.77 21.20
C VAL A 310 11.82 15.13 22.58
N SER A 311 11.37 15.84 23.61
CA SER A 311 11.27 15.36 24.98
C SER A 311 9.99 14.55 25.19
N ALA A 312 9.95 13.74 26.25
CA ALA A 312 8.73 13.07 26.71
C ALA A 312 7.78 14.03 27.45
N ASP A 313 8.31 15.15 27.94
CA ASP A 313 7.53 16.17 28.63
C ASP A 313 6.67 16.97 27.65
N THR A 314 5.47 17.36 28.09
CA THR A 314 4.52 18.13 27.29
C THR A 314 4.28 19.51 27.87
N CYS A 315 3.89 20.45 27.00
CA CYS A 315 3.55 21.80 27.38
C CYS A 315 2.23 21.82 28.17
N SER A 316 2.22 22.53 29.31
CA SER A 316 1.02 22.70 30.14
C SER A 316 -0.11 23.53 29.51
N VAL A 317 0.18 24.26 28.42
CA VAL A 317 -0.79 25.16 27.76
C VAL A 317 -1.40 24.54 26.51
N CYS A 318 -0.58 23.92 25.65
CA CYS A 318 -1.03 23.41 24.34
C CYS A 318 -0.80 21.90 24.14
N GLU A 319 -0.33 21.18 25.18
CA GLU A 319 -0.08 19.73 25.17
C GLU A 319 0.96 19.24 24.14
N ALA A 320 1.59 20.14 23.39
CA ALA A 320 2.68 19.80 22.48
C ALA A 320 3.91 19.30 23.24
N ALA A 321 4.62 18.33 22.67
CA ALA A 321 5.88 17.84 23.21
C ALA A 321 6.93 18.96 23.24
N LEU A 322 7.69 19.02 24.34
CA LEU A 322 8.79 19.97 24.50
C LEU A 322 9.98 19.57 23.64
N LEU A 323 10.75 20.55 23.17
CA LEU A 323 12.00 20.31 22.47
C LEU A 323 13.17 20.64 23.38
N ASP A 324 14.12 19.71 23.44
CA ASP A 324 15.43 19.88 24.07
C ASP A 324 16.44 20.28 22.99
N VAL A 325 16.92 21.53 23.08
CA VAL A 325 17.78 22.17 22.08
C VAL A 325 19.12 22.54 22.69
N ASP A 326 20.20 22.08 22.06
CA ASP A 326 21.57 22.37 22.45
C ASP A 326 22.25 23.25 21.38
N PHE A 327 22.50 24.50 21.72
CA PHE A 327 23.10 25.52 20.87
C PHE A 327 24.63 25.46 20.89
N ASN A 328 25.26 25.92 19.82
CA ASN A 328 26.71 26.07 19.81
C ASN A 328 27.13 27.19 20.78
N LYS A 329 28.09 26.90 21.67
CA LYS A 329 28.64 27.86 22.65
C LYS A 329 28.98 29.25 22.07
N ALA A 330 29.52 29.30 20.86
CA ALA A 330 29.96 30.54 20.23
C ALA A 330 28.82 31.42 19.68
N LYS A 331 27.60 30.88 19.52
CA LYS A 331 26.46 31.54 18.88
C LYS A 331 25.13 31.17 19.57
N SER A 332 25.15 31.04 20.89
CA SER A 332 23.93 30.73 21.64
C SER A 332 22.99 31.94 21.62
N PRO A 333 21.71 31.78 21.26
CA PRO A 333 20.70 32.84 21.39
C PRO A 333 20.16 32.97 22.83
N LEU A 334 20.60 32.11 23.76
CA LEU A 334 20.10 32.06 25.13
C LEU A 334 20.73 33.14 26.02
N PRO A 335 20.01 33.66 27.02
CA PRO A 335 20.55 34.58 28.00
C PRO A 335 21.57 33.88 28.93
N GLY A 336 22.68 34.55 29.26
CA GLY A 336 23.56 34.12 30.37
C GLY A 336 24.59 33.02 30.06
N ASP A 337 25.13 32.93 28.84
CA ASP A 337 26.09 31.90 28.40
C ASP A 337 25.58 30.44 28.48
N GLU A 338 24.28 30.25 28.71
CA GLU A 338 23.64 28.95 28.65
C GLU A 338 23.59 28.43 27.20
N THR A 339 23.74 27.12 27.02
CA THR A 339 23.67 26.49 25.69
C THR A 339 22.49 25.55 25.52
N GLN A 340 21.83 25.16 26.60
CA GLN A 340 20.73 24.21 26.58
C GLN A 340 19.45 24.90 27.01
N HIS A 341 18.39 24.70 26.25
CA HIS A 341 17.04 25.15 26.61
C HIS A 341 16.02 24.09 26.26
N MET A 342 15.08 23.86 27.17
CA MET A 342 13.95 22.97 26.95
C MET A 342 12.67 23.80 26.95
N GLY A 343 11.93 23.76 25.86
CA GLY A 343 10.77 24.63 25.68
C GLY A 343 9.77 24.13 24.65
N CYS A 344 8.58 24.71 24.67
CA CYS A 344 7.53 24.43 23.68
C CYS A 344 7.71 25.32 22.45
N VAL A 345 7.71 24.73 21.25
CA VAL A 345 7.80 25.48 19.98
C VAL A 345 6.71 26.56 19.83
N PHE A 346 5.55 26.37 20.47
CA PHE A 346 4.40 27.27 20.31
C PHE A 346 4.24 28.27 21.44
N CYS A 347 4.66 27.93 22.67
CA CYS A 347 4.35 28.73 23.86
C CYS A 347 5.59 29.35 24.51
N ASP A 348 6.79 28.86 24.18
CA ASP A 348 8.03 29.39 24.74
C ASP A 348 8.45 30.67 23.99
N PRO A 349 8.59 31.82 24.67
CA PRO A 349 8.95 33.09 24.04
C PRO A 349 10.30 33.04 23.30
N ILE A 350 11.28 32.30 23.82
CA ILE A 350 12.61 32.19 23.22
C ILE A 350 12.51 31.39 21.92
N PHE A 351 11.74 30.31 21.91
CA PHE A 351 11.60 29.47 20.71
C PHE A 351 10.72 30.13 19.64
N GLN A 352 9.72 30.94 20.00
CA GLN A 352 8.89 31.66 19.04
C GLN A 352 9.71 32.60 18.13
N GLU A 353 10.77 33.22 18.65
CA GLU A 353 11.66 34.07 17.85
C GLU A 353 12.61 33.29 16.94
N LEU A 354 12.81 31.99 17.22
CA LEU A 354 13.76 31.11 16.53
C LEU A 354 13.10 30.17 15.52
N VAL A 355 11.79 30.28 15.31
CA VAL A 355 11.00 29.41 14.43
C VAL A 355 10.39 30.23 13.29
N GLU A 356 10.74 29.89 12.06
CA GLU A 356 10.23 30.51 10.85
C GLU A 356 9.38 29.51 10.04
N LEU A 357 8.07 29.75 9.97
CA LEU A 357 7.13 28.93 9.20
C LEU A 357 7.26 29.19 7.69
N LYS A 358 7.49 28.14 6.89
CA LYS A 358 7.51 28.18 5.43
C LYS A 358 6.59 27.10 4.84
N HIS A 359 6.16 27.33 3.59
CA HIS A 359 5.45 26.33 2.80
C HIS A 359 6.41 25.64 1.84
N ALA A 360 6.48 24.30 1.89
CA ALA A 360 7.23 23.53 0.92
C ALA A 360 6.64 23.71 -0.49
N PRO A 361 7.48 23.81 -1.53
CA PRO A 361 6.98 23.93 -2.90
C PRO A 361 6.12 22.72 -3.27
N SER A 362 4.89 22.96 -3.71
CA SER A 362 3.98 21.90 -4.14
C SER A 362 4.43 21.31 -5.47
N CYS A 363 4.93 20.08 -5.47
CA CYS A 363 5.18 19.32 -6.70
C CYS A 363 3.90 18.65 -7.21
N HIS A 364 2.90 19.46 -7.59
CA HIS A 364 1.82 19.00 -8.46
C HIS A 364 2.19 19.31 -9.92
N PRO A 365 1.89 18.43 -10.89
CA PRO A 365 1.82 18.83 -12.28
C PRO A 365 0.67 19.84 -12.40
N MET A 366 0.97 21.12 -12.23
CA MET A 366 0.02 22.16 -12.57
C MET A 366 -0.12 22.17 -14.08
N HIS A 367 -1.23 21.60 -14.58
CA HIS A 367 -1.91 22.17 -15.75
C HIS A 367 -2.37 23.58 -15.38
N ARG A 368 -1.41 24.53 -15.32
CA ARG A 368 -1.71 25.95 -15.37
C ARG A 368 -1.96 26.27 -16.83
N GLY A 369 -3.23 26.16 -17.22
CA GLY A 369 -3.75 26.92 -18.36
C GLY A 369 -3.59 28.40 -18.06
N GLY A 370 -2.45 28.96 -18.44
CA GLY A 370 -2.23 30.41 -18.43
C GLY A 370 -3.18 31.07 -19.44
N PRO A 371 -3.74 32.25 -19.12
CA PRO A 371 -4.64 32.96 -20.02
C PRO A 371 -3.83 33.51 -21.19
N GLY A 372 -3.82 32.77 -22.30
CA GLY A 372 -3.31 33.25 -23.56
C GLY A 372 -4.16 34.44 -24.04
N ARG A 373 -3.58 35.65 -23.98
CA ARG A 373 -4.01 36.79 -24.79
C ARG A 373 -4.07 36.32 -26.25
N ARG A 374 -5.27 36.17 -26.80
CA ARG A 374 -5.49 36.13 -28.24
C ARG A 374 -6.42 37.27 -28.65
N GLN A 375 -5.82 38.18 -29.41
CA GLN A 375 -6.48 39.22 -30.18
C GLN A 375 -7.67 38.66 -30.97
N GLY A 376 -8.74 39.44 -30.99
CA GLY A 376 -9.94 39.14 -31.76
C GLY A 376 -9.73 39.30 -33.27
N ARG A 377 -10.53 38.50 -33.99
CA ARG A 377 -11.07 38.61 -35.36
C ARG A 377 -11.75 37.25 -35.55
N GLY A 378 -13.06 37.05 -35.70
CA GLY A 378 -14.17 37.84 -36.19
C GLY A 378 -15.00 36.89 -37.07
N ARG A 379 -16.33 36.96 -36.94
CA ARG A 379 -17.39 36.39 -37.81
C ARG A 379 -17.85 34.95 -37.57
N GLY A 380 -19.19 34.79 -37.46
CA GLY A 380 -19.89 33.53 -37.69
C GLY A 380 -21.16 33.35 -36.85
N ARG A 381 -22.29 33.93 -37.30
CA ARG A 381 -23.65 33.71 -36.75
C ARG A 381 -24.11 32.26 -36.98
N ALA A 382 -24.75 31.62 -35.99
CA ALA A 382 -25.87 30.72 -36.22
C ALA A 382 -26.75 30.55 -34.96
N ARG A 383 -28.06 30.48 -35.20
CA ARG A 383 -29.19 30.63 -34.27
C ARG A 383 -29.46 29.36 -33.44
N ARG A 384 -29.99 29.54 -32.22
CA ARG A 384 -30.62 28.50 -31.37
C ARG A 384 -32.08 28.91 -31.13
N PRO A 385 -33.08 28.00 -31.24
CA PRO A 385 -34.39 28.22 -30.64
C PRO A 385 -34.57 27.43 -29.32
N PRO A 386 -35.52 27.81 -28.44
CA PRO A 386 -35.68 27.26 -27.11
C PRO A 386 -36.81 26.22 -27.01
N GLY A 387 -36.72 25.28 -26.04
CA GLY A 387 -37.83 24.40 -25.66
C GLY A 387 -37.45 23.32 -24.64
N LYS A 388 -38.00 23.44 -23.41
CA LYS A 388 -38.09 22.41 -22.32
C LYS A 388 -39.09 21.29 -22.71
N PRO A 389 -39.40 20.21 -21.92
CA PRO A 389 -39.01 19.86 -20.54
C PRO A 389 -38.57 18.37 -20.30
N ASN A 390 -38.15 18.10 -19.06
CA ASN A 390 -37.82 16.80 -18.47
C ASN A 390 -39.00 15.79 -18.53
N PRO A 391 -38.75 14.48 -18.71
CA PRO A 391 -39.64 13.45 -18.16
C PRO A 391 -38.96 12.47 -17.21
N ARG A 392 -39.78 12.06 -16.25
CA ARG A 392 -39.52 11.21 -15.08
C ARG A 392 -39.06 9.80 -15.45
N ARG A 393 -38.29 9.20 -14.54
CA ARG A 393 -37.92 7.77 -14.51
C ARG A 393 -39.17 6.86 -14.65
N PRO A 394 -39.16 5.86 -15.53
CA PRO A 394 -40.02 4.69 -15.37
C PRO A 394 -39.40 3.73 -14.35
N LYS A 395 -40.23 3.25 -13.41
CA LYS A 395 -39.88 2.13 -12.53
C LYS A 395 -39.80 0.85 -13.37
N ASP A 396 -38.59 0.34 -13.58
CA ASP A 396 -38.39 -0.92 -14.28
C ASP A 396 -38.50 -2.10 -13.28
N LYS A 397 -39.45 -3.00 -13.57
CA LYS A 397 -39.72 -4.24 -12.84
C LYS A 397 -38.60 -5.28 -13.00
N MET A 398 -37.57 -5.01 -13.81
CA MET A 398 -36.37 -5.87 -13.96
C MET A 398 -35.36 -5.77 -12.80
N SER A 399 -35.49 -4.79 -11.91
CA SER A 399 -34.64 -4.66 -10.71
C SER A 399 -34.99 -5.66 -9.59
N ALA A 400 -36.15 -6.33 -9.66
CA ALA A 400 -36.59 -7.30 -8.67
C ALA A 400 -36.00 -8.72 -8.86
N LEU A 401 -35.39 -9.01 -10.01
CA LEU A 401 -34.75 -10.31 -10.27
C LEU A 401 -33.27 -10.36 -9.87
N ALA A 402 -32.62 -9.21 -9.69
CA ALA A 402 -31.23 -9.13 -9.24
C ALA A 402 -31.05 -9.41 -7.73
N ALA A 403 -32.14 -9.40 -6.96
CA ALA A 403 -32.10 -9.62 -5.51
C ALA A 403 -32.19 -11.10 -5.08
N TYR A 404 -32.26 -12.05 -6.02
CA TYR A 404 -32.41 -13.48 -5.71
C TYR A 404 -31.10 -14.29 -5.78
N PHE A 405 -29.97 -13.68 -6.13
CA PHE A 405 -28.70 -14.41 -6.37
C PHE A 405 -27.43 -13.68 -5.90
N VAL A 406 -27.53 -12.83 -4.86
CA VAL A 406 -26.36 -12.39 -4.08
C VAL A 406 -26.29 -13.20 -2.81
#